data_AF-A0A2V9AG92-F1
#
_entry.id   AF-A0A2V9AG92-F1
#
_cell.length_a   1.000
_cell.length_b   1.000
_cell.length_c   1.000
_cell.angle_alpha   90.00
_cell.angle_beta   90.00
_cell.angle_gamma   90.00
#
_symmetry.space_group_name_H-M   'P 1'
#
loop_
_entity.id
_entity.type
_entity.pdbx_description
1 polymer ?
#
loop_
_entity_poly.entity_id
_entity_poly.type
_entity_poly.pdbx_seq_one_letter_code
_entity_poly.pdbx_strand_id
1 'polypeptide(L)'
;EIADGDVSRAARLLGRPFVLTGEVIPGTGTGHRFTFPTLNLAAEQGLLPRRGVYITRTCLDDKQRSHRSVTNIGMRPTFDGSALSMETHLLDTKLTSPPKRIEVRFCERLRDEKKFSGPEELRSQIARDISNADKFFSRLRRFRSIRQPAAARS
;
A
#
# COMPACT_ATOMS: atom_id res chain seq x y z
N GLU A 1 -3.16 3.50 -18.01
CA GLU A 1 -2.78 4.28 -16.79
C GLU A 1 -2.82 3.41 -15.55
N ILE A 2 -4.01 3.08 -15.00
CA ILE A 2 -4.12 2.19 -13.83
C ILE A 2 -3.57 0.81 -14.13
N ALA A 3 -4.03 0.18 -15.23
CA ALA A 3 -3.59 -1.15 -15.64
C ALA A 3 -2.08 -1.24 -15.92
N ASP A 4 -1.42 -0.11 -16.22
CA ASP A 4 0.03 -0.03 -16.45
C ASP A 4 0.81 0.23 -15.15
N GLY A 5 0.11 0.53 -14.06
CA GLY A 5 0.67 0.86 -12.75
C GLY A 5 0.99 2.34 -12.56
N ASP A 6 0.70 3.21 -13.53
CA ASP A 6 0.89 4.66 -13.41
C ASP A 6 -0.27 5.32 -12.65
N VAL A 7 -0.37 4.95 -11.36
CA VAL A 7 -1.41 5.42 -10.44
C VAL A 7 -1.30 6.91 -10.14
N SER A 8 -0.09 7.50 -10.22
CA SER A 8 0.13 8.92 -9.98
C SER A 8 -0.38 9.77 -11.14
N ARG A 9 -0.14 9.35 -12.39
CA ARG A 9 -0.74 10.00 -13.56
C ARG A 9 -2.25 9.85 -13.56
N ALA A 10 -2.75 8.65 -13.28
CA ALA A 10 -4.19 8.43 -13.16
C ALA A 10 -4.82 9.38 -12.13
N ALA A 11 -4.17 9.57 -10.97
CA ALA A 11 -4.66 10.48 -9.94
C ALA A 11 -4.72 11.95 -10.41
N ARG A 12 -3.75 12.39 -11.22
CA ARG A 12 -3.76 13.73 -11.83
C ARG A 12 -4.89 13.91 -12.82
N LEU A 13 -5.19 12.88 -13.62
CA LEU A 13 -6.28 12.92 -14.60
C LEU A 13 -7.67 12.85 -13.94
N LEU A 14 -7.81 12.04 -12.89
CA LEU A 14 -9.07 11.84 -12.18
C LEU A 14 -9.37 12.93 -11.13
N GLY A 15 -8.37 13.75 -10.77
CA GLY A 15 -8.45 14.70 -9.65
C GLY A 15 -8.48 14.04 -8.26
N ARG A 16 -8.33 12.72 -8.18
CA ARG A 16 -8.33 11.93 -6.94
C ARG A 16 -7.49 10.65 -7.09
N PRO A 17 -6.92 10.11 -6.00
CA PRO A 17 -6.25 8.82 -6.01
C PRO A 17 -7.14 7.70 -6.53
N PHE A 18 -6.54 6.69 -7.16
CA PHE A 18 -7.20 5.41 -7.37
C PHE A 18 -7.33 4.68 -6.03
N VAL A 19 -8.46 3.98 -5.84
CA VAL A 19 -8.83 3.39 -4.55
C VAL A 19 -9.29 1.95 -4.76
N LEU A 20 -8.83 1.07 -3.87
CA LEU A 20 -9.40 -0.26 -3.68
C LEU A 20 -9.99 -0.37 -2.28
N THR A 21 -11.09 -1.12 -2.15
CA THR A 21 -11.75 -1.41 -0.88
C THR A 21 -12.05 -2.89 -0.79
N GLY A 22 -12.21 -3.37 0.44
CA GLY A 22 -12.66 -4.72 0.68
C GLY A 22 -12.31 -5.23 2.06
N GLU A 23 -12.63 -6.50 2.26
CA GLU A 23 -12.43 -7.18 3.54
C GLU A 23 -10.96 -7.53 3.76
N VAL A 24 -10.55 -7.48 5.02
CA VAL A 24 -9.27 -8.05 5.45
C VAL A 24 -9.48 -9.53 5.69
N ILE A 25 -8.84 -10.34 4.87
CA ILE A 25 -8.91 -11.80 4.97
C ILE A 25 -7.68 -12.37 5.67
N PRO A 26 -7.79 -13.56 6.29
CA PRO A 26 -6.62 -14.27 6.79
C PRO A 26 -5.59 -14.50 5.68
N GLY A 27 -4.32 -14.26 6.01
CA GLY A 27 -3.21 -14.71 5.17
C GLY A 27 -3.08 -16.24 5.20
N THR A 28 -2.29 -16.81 4.30
CA THR A 28 -2.06 -18.27 4.21
C THR A 28 -1.19 -18.85 5.31
N GLY A 29 -0.69 -18.02 6.25
CA GLY A 29 0.22 -18.46 7.31
C GLY A 29 1.59 -18.94 6.81
N THR A 30 1.86 -18.91 5.50
CA THR A 30 3.15 -19.28 4.88
C THR A 30 4.23 -18.21 5.04
N GLY A 31 3.92 -17.12 5.76
CA GLY A 31 4.89 -16.11 6.14
C GLY A 31 5.99 -16.74 7.01
N HIS A 32 7.21 -16.81 6.49
CA HIS A 32 8.39 -17.11 7.29
C HIS A 32 8.37 -16.26 8.58
N ARG A 33 8.96 -16.76 9.68
CA ARG A 33 9.07 -16.09 11.00
C ARG A 33 9.66 -14.64 10.99
N PHE A 34 9.99 -14.11 9.82
CA PHE A 34 10.58 -12.80 9.56
C PHE A 34 9.61 -11.78 8.93
N THR A 35 8.30 -12.04 8.91
CA THR A 35 7.33 -11.17 8.22
C THR A 35 6.99 -9.90 8.99
N PHE A 36 6.99 -8.78 8.26
CA PHE A 36 6.30 -7.56 8.66
C PHE A 36 4.78 -7.84 8.66
N PRO A 37 4.02 -7.37 9.67
CA PRO A 37 2.59 -7.60 9.70
C PRO A 37 1.92 -6.90 8.52
N THR A 38 1.15 -7.66 7.75
CA THR A 38 0.38 -7.17 6.60
C THR A 38 -1.10 -7.47 6.76
N LEU A 39 -1.91 -6.60 6.16
CA LEU A 39 -3.33 -6.81 5.95
C LEU A 39 -3.52 -7.36 4.53
N ASN A 40 -4.16 -8.52 4.41
CA ASN A 40 -4.48 -9.12 3.12
C ASN A 40 -5.85 -8.61 2.68
N LEU A 41 -5.90 -7.88 1.57
CA LEU A 41 -7.13 -7.30 1.03
C LEU A 41 -7.75 -8.22 -0.01
N ALA A 42 -9.01 -8.60 0.19
CA ALA A 42 -9.88 -9.09 -0.87
C ALA A 42 -10.54 -7.88 -1.55
N ALA A 43 -9.97 -7.36 -2.65
CA ALA A 43 -10.55 -6.19 -3.30
C ALA A 43 -11.86 -6.52 -4.00
N GLU A 44 -12.79 -5.58 -3.93
CA GLU A 44 -14.13 -5.70 -4.51
C GLU A 44 -14.19 -5.15 -5.94
N GLN A 45 -13.20 -4.34 -6.33
CA GLN A 45 -13.14 -3.72 -7.65
C GLN A 45 -12.61 -4.68 -8.71
N GLY A 46 -13.20 -4.65 -9.90
CA GLY A 46 -12.75 -5.44 -11.06
C GLY A 46 -11.50 -4.88 -11.76
N LEU A 47 -11.19 -3.59 -11.60
CA LEU A 47 -9.98 -2.98 -12.13
C LEU A 47 -8.91 -2.94 -11.04
N LEU A 48 -7.71 -3.42 -11.37
CA LEU A 48 -6.57 -3.42 -10.47
C LEU A 48 -5.37 -2.74 -11.14
N PRO A 49 -4.50 -2.07 -10.37
CA PRO A 49 -3.23 -1.61 -10.89
C PRO A 49 -2.35 -2.78 -11.30
N ARG A 50 -1.35 -2.51 -12.16
CA ARG A 50 -0.34 -3.51 -12.51
C ARG A 50 0.28 -4.13 -11.24
N ARG A 51 0.68 -5.39 -11.30
CA ARG A 51 1.45 -6.00 -10.21
C ARG A 51 2.71 -5.20 -9.87
N GLY A 52 3.05 -5.18 -8.59
CA GLY A 52 4.17 -4.42 -8.05
C GLY A 52 3.90 -3.86 -6.66
N VAL A 53 4.83 -3.03 -6.21
CA VAL A 53 4.79 -2.39 -4.90
C VAL A 53 4.46 -0.92 -5.05
N TYR A 54 3.58 -0.43 -4.20
CA TYR A 54 3.01 0.91 -4.25
C TYR A 54 3.13 1.60 -2.90
N ILE A 55 3.40 2.90 -2.91
CA ILE A 55 3.15 3.78 -1.77
C ILE A 55 1.65 4.06 -1.72
N THR A 56 1.05 3.83 -0.56
CA THR A 56 -0.39 3.94 -0.37
C THR A 56 -0.73 4.69 0.91
N ARG A 57 -1.99 5.13 1.01
CA ARG A 57 -2.62 5.51 2.28
C ARG A 57 -3.77 4.56 2.56
N THR A 58 -3.88 4.08 3.79
CA THR A 58 -4.90 3.10 4.17
C THR A 58 -5.82 3.62 5.26
N CYS A 59 -7.13 3.58 5.02
CA CYS A 59 -8.15 3.81 6.04
C CYS A 59 -8.67 2.46 6.57
N LEU A 60 -8.96 2.39 7.86
CA LEU A 60 -9.37 1.16 8.54
C LEU A 60 -10.79 1.32 9.08
N ASP A 61 -11.69 0.38 8.80
CA ASP A 61 -13.10 0.38 9.26
C ASP A 61 -13.79 1.74 9.09
N ASP A 62 -13.66 2.33 7.89
CA ASP A 62 -14.26 3.62 7.52
C ASP A 62 -13.89 4.82 8.41
N LYS A 63 -12.80 4.70 9.19
CA LYS A 63 -12.28 5.80 10.00
C LYS A 63 -11.75 6.92 9.12
N GLN A 64 -12.01 8.16 9.55
CA GLN A 64 -11.52 9.38 8.89
C GLN A 64 -9.99 9.45 8.79
N ARG A 65 -9.28 8.83 9.73
CA ARG A 65 -7.82 8.82 9.75
C ARG A 65 -7.28 7.76 8.79
N SER A 66 -6.51 8.21 7.80
CA SER A 66 -5.67 7.35 6.98
C SER A 66 -4.27 7.17 7.58
N HIS A 67 -3.67 6.00 7.39
CA HIS A 67 -2.30 5.66 7.76
C HIS A 67 -1.39 5.62 6.52
N ARG A 68 -0.10 5.98 6.66
CA ARG A 68 0.88 5.72 5.60
C ARG A 68 1.11 4.22 5.49
N SER A 69 1.22 3.73 4.26
CA SER A 69 1.36 2.31 4.00
C SER A 69 2.15 2.03 2.72
N VAL A 70 2.57 0.78 2.60
CA VAL A 70 3.10 0.20 1.36
C VAL A 70 2.22 -1.00 1.02
N THR A 71 1.79 -1.10 -0.23
CA THR A 71 0.93 -2.20 -0.70
C THR A 71 1.61 -2.96 -1.83
N ASN A 72 1.73 -4.27 -1.68
CA ASN A 72 2.12 -5.18 -2.75
C ASN A 72 0.86 -5.73 -3.43
N ILE A 73 0.80 -5.65 -4.76
CA ILE A 73 -0.13 -6.40 -5.60
C ILE A 73 0.68 -7.47 -6.32
N GLY A 74 0.40 -8.73 -6.02
CA GLY A 74 1.20 -9.83 -6.51
C GLY A 74 0.45 -11.13 -6.72
N MET A 75 1.19 -12.19 -7.02
CA MET A 75 0.64 -13.54 -7.14
C MET A 75 1.18 -14.41 -6.01
N ARG A 76 0.27 -15.04 -5.26
CA ARG A 76 0.63 -16.06 -4.29
C ARG A 76 0.44 -17.46 -4.90
N PRO A 77 1.36 -18.41 -4.68
CA PRO A 77 1.12 -19.81 -4.99
C PRO A 77 -0.06 -20.34 -4.16
N THR A 78 -0.92 -21.14 -4.79
CA THR A 78 -2.04 -21.86 -4.17
C THR A 78 -2.02 -23.31 -4.64
N PHE A 79 -2.76 -24.20 -3.94
CA PHE A 79 -2.83 -25.62 -4.30
C PHE A 79 -3.28 -25.83 -5.77
N ASP A 80 -4.24 -25.03 -6.23
CA ASP A 80 -4.79 -25.09 -7.60
C ASP A 80 -4.14 -24.10 -8.58
N GLY A 81 -2.96 -23.55 -8.26
CA GLY A 81 -2.22 -22.65 -9.16
C GLY A 81 -1.69 -21.40 -8.47
N SER A 82 -2.12 -20.22 -8.92
CA SER A 82 -1.73 -18.95 -8.30
C SER A 82 -2.92 -18.01 -8.19
N ALA A 83 -3.10 -17.41 -7.02
CA ALA A 83 -4.14 -16.41 -6.78
C ALA A 83 -3.51 -15.03 -6.65
N LEU A 84 -4.26 -14.00 -7.05
CA LEU A 84 -3.88 -12.62 -6.77
C LEU A 84 -3.84 -12.40 -5.24
N SER A 85 -2.82 -11.69 -4.77
CA SER A 85 -2.67 -11.25 -3.38
C SER A 85 -2.49 -9.74 -3.35
N MET A 86 -3.11 -9.09 -2.36
CA MET A 86 -2.88 -7.68 -2.06
C MET A 86 -2.54 -7.53 -0.59
N GLU A 87 -1.30 -7.16 -0.32
CA GLU A 87 -0.74 -7.14 1.02
C GLU A 87 -0.34 -5.72 1.38
N THR A 88 -0.96 -5.18 2.42
CA THR A 88 -0.72 -3.80 2.87
C THR A 88 0.01 -3.81 4.22
N HIS A 89 1.18 -3.19 4.25
CA HIS A 89 1.94 -2.93 5.47
C HIS A 89 1.71 -1.48 5.94
N LEU A 90 1.24 -1.29 7.17
CA LEU A 90 1.08 0.03 7.78
C LEU A 90 2.40 0.49 8.39
N LEU A 91 2.83 1.71 8.08
CA LEU A 91 4.13 2.25 8.52
C LEU A 91 4.05 2.94 9.89
N ASP A 92 2.87 3.44 10.25
CA ASP A 92 2.70 4.41 11.34
C ASP A 92 2.00 3.83 12.56
N THR A 93 1.62 2.56 12.51
CA THR A 93 0.79 1.96 13.56
C THR A 93 1.01 0.47 13.65
N LYS A 94 0.93 -0.04 14.88
CA LYS A 94 0.79 -1.46 15.17
C LYS A 94 -0.66 -1.70 15.54
N LEU A 95 -1.28 -2.64 14.86
CA LEU A 95 -2.66 -3.03 15.12
C LEU A 95 -2.71 -4.07 16.24
N THR A 96 -3.61 -3.89 17.19
CA THR A 96 -3.91 -4.90 18.21
C THR A 96 -4.73 -6.04 17.63
N SER A 97 -5.60 -5.73 16.66
CA SER A 97 -6.42 -6.70 15.91
C SER A 97 -6.55 -6.24 14.45
N PRO A 98 -6.72 -7.16 13.49
CA PRO A 98 -7.01 -6.78 12.11
C PRO A 98 -8.37 -6.05 12.04
N PRO A 99 -8.49 -4.95 11.28
CA PRO A 99 -9.79 -4.37 10.97
C PRO A 99 -10.59 -5.35 10.11
N LYS A 100 -11.90 -5.15 10.02
CA LYS A 100 -12.73 -5.98 9.14
C LYS A 100 -12.57 -5.57 7.69
N ARG A 101 -12.42 -4.27 7.46
CA ARG A 101 -12.45 -3.67 6.13
C ARG A 101 -11.41 -2.55 6.02
N ILE A 102 -10.80 -2.43 4.85
CA ILE A 102 -9.86 -1.33 4.58
C ILE A 102 -10.13 -0.69 3.22
N GLU A 103 -9.73 0.58 3.14
CA GLU A 103 -9.65 1.34 1.90
C GLU A 103 -8.17 1.68 1.63
N VAL A 104 -7.66 1.31 0.46
CA VAL A 104 -6.27 1.53 0.04
C VAL A 104 -6.24 2.55 -1.10
N ARG A 105 -5.66 3.71 -0.82
CA ARG A 105 -5.50 4.82 -1.78
C ARG A 105 -4.10 4.81 -2.36
N PHE A 106 -3.99 4.66 -3.68
CA PHE A 106 -2.72 4.55 -4.39
C PHE A 106 -2.10 5.92 -4.65
N CYS A 107 -0.86 6.11 -4.17
CA CYS A 107 -0.15 7.39 -4.30
C CYS A 107 0.89 7.35 -5.43
N GLU A 108 1.78 6.35 -5.40
CA GLU A 108 2.89 6.20 -6.33
C GLU A 108 3.32 4.73 -6.45
N ARG A 109 3.77 4.31 -7.63
CA ARG A 109 4.37 2.99 -7.85
C ARG A 109 5.86 3.03 -7.51
N LEU A 110 6.32 2.09 -6.69
CA LEU A 110 7.74 1.96 -6.32
C LEU A 110 8.52 1.07 -7.29
N ARG A 111 7.99 -0.12 -7.59
CA ARG A 111 8.71 -1.14 -8.38
C ARG A 111 7.81 -2.29 -8.82
N ASP A 112 8.30 -3.08 -9.75
CA ASP A 112 7.77 -4.42 -10.05
C ASP A 112 7.97 -5.40 -8.89
N GLU A 113 7.23 -6.51 -8.92
CA GLU A 113 7.48 -7.67 -8.07
C GLU A 113 8.87 -8.24 -8.35
N LYS A 114 9.51 -8.79 -7.30
CA LYS A 114 10.83 -9.39 -7.39
C LYS A 114 10.85 -10.69 -6.61
N LYS A 115 11.42 -11.74 -7.19
CA LYS A 115 11.78 -12.96 -6.46
C LYS A 115 13.06 -12.71 -5.66
N PHE A 116 13.09 -13.14 -4.42
CA PHE A 116 14.26 -13.00 -3.55
C PHE A 116 14.95 -14.35 -3.40
N SER A 117 16.27 -14.33 -3.38
CA SER A 117 17.11 -15.50 -3.17
C SER A 117 17.07 -16.02 -1.73
N GLY A 118 16.67 -15.17 -0.78
CA GLY A 118 16.49 -15.55 0.62
C GLY A 118 15.92 -14.44 1.51
N PRO A 119 15.72 -14.72 2.81
CA PRO A 119 15.08 -13.81 3.76
C PRO A 119 15.80 -12.47 3.96
N GLU A 120 17.13 -12.45 3.91
CA GLU A 120 17.92 -11.21 4.07
C GLU A 120 17.72 -10.23 2.91
N GLU A 121 17.65 -10.75 1.68
CA GLU A 121 17.41 -9.93 0.49
C GLU A 121 15.99 -9.34 0.53
N LEU A 122 15.01 -10.16 0.93
CA LEU A 122 13.63 -9.73 1.14
C LEU A 122 13.56 -8.61 2.20
N ARG A 123 14.16 -8.82 3.37
CA ARG A 123 14.19 -7.82 4.45
C ARG A 123 14.83 -6.51 3.99
N SER A 124 15.96 -6.61 3.31
CA SER A 124 16.70 -5.45 2.79
C SER A 124 15.90 -4.69 1.72
N GLN A 125 15.11 -5.38 0.90
CA GLN A 125 14.23 -4.73 -0.07
C GLN A 125 13.04 -4.05 0.63
N ILE A 126 12.39 -4.70 1.60
CA ILE A 126 11.28 -4.10 2.35
C ILE A 126 11.74 -2.84 3.07
N ALA A 127 12.92 -2.86 3.72
CA ALA A 127 13.48 -1.69 4.37
C ALA A 127 13.71 -0.51 3.39
N ARG A 128 14.16 -0.80 2.17
CA ARG A 128 14.31 0.20 1.10
C ARG A 128 12.95 0.75 0.65
N ASP A 129 11.95 -0.12 0.49
CA ASP A 129 10.60 0.28 0.09
C ASP A 129 9.98 1.21 1.14
N ILE A 130 10.12 0.90 2.44
CA ILE A 130 9.69 1.76 3.56
C ILE A 130 10.42 3.10 3.53
N SER A 131 11.75 3.09 3.39
CA SER A 131 12.55 4.34 3.31
C SER A 131 12.11 5.23 2.15
N ASN A 132 11.78 4.65 0.99
CA ASN A 132 11.29 5.41 -0.15
C ASN A 132 9.89 5.99 0.11
N ALA A 133 9.00 5.24 0.77
CA ALA A 133 7.70 5.76 1.20
C ALA A 133 7.85 6.93 2.19
N ASP A 134 8.77 6.84 3.15
CA ASP A 134 9.04 7.92 4.10
C ASP A 134 9.54 9.20 3.40
N LYS A 135 10.45 9.06 2.42
CA LYS A 135 10.91 10.18 1.59
C LYS A 135 9.77 10.80 0.80
N PHE A 136 8.90 9.99 0.19
CA PHE A 136 7.72 10.46 -0.53
C PHE A 136 6.80 11.30 0.38
N PHE A 137 6.38 10.75 1.52
CA PHE A 137 5.46 11.46 2.43
C PHE A 137 6.11 12.69 3.06
N SER A 138 7.41 12.68 3.30
CA SER A 138 8.16 13.85 3.78
C SER A 138 8.13 14.98 2.76
N ARG A 139 8.32 14.69 1.46
CA ARG A 139 8.21 15.68 0.38
C ARG A 139 6.78 16.20 0.27
N LEU A 140 5.78 15.32 0.30
CA LEU A 140 4.37 15.70 0.22
C LEU A 140 3.95 16.65 1.35
N ARG A 141 4.42 16.40 2.58
CA ARG A 141 4.17 17.29 3.74
C ARG A 141 4.77 18.68 3.53
N ARG A 142 6.02 18.76 3.03
CA ARG A 142 6.68 20.04 2.73
C ARG A 142 5.92 20.81 1.65
N PHE A 143 5.52 20.14 0.56
CA PHE A 143 4.74 20.76 -0.51
C PHE A 143 3.39 21.30 -0.03
N ARG A 144 2.67 20.56 0.82
CA ARG A 144 1.42 21.03 1.43
C ARG A 144 1.63 22.24 2.34
N SER A 145 2.70 22.22 3.14
CA SER A 145 3.06 23.34 4.02
C SER A 145 3.42 24.62 3.25
N ILE A 146 4.01 24.50 2.06
CA ILE A 146 4.37 25.66 1.22
C ILE A 146 3.12 26.26 0.54
N ARG A 147 2.15 25.42 0.17
CA ARG A 147 0.93 25.85 -0.53
C ARG A 147 -0.23 26.29 0.38
N GLN A 148 -0.12 26.05 1.69
CA GLN A 148 -0.99 26.65 2.70
C GLN A 148 -0.17 27.70 3.47
N PRO A 149 -0.10 28.98 3.03
CA PRO A 149 0.35 30.03 3.93
C PRO A 149 -0.64 30.10 5.10
N ALA A 150 -0.13 30.40 6.30
CA ALA A 150 -0.90 30.45 7.53
C ALA A 150 -2.17 31.32 7.38
N ALA A 151 -3.31 30.70 7.13
CA ALA A 151 -4.59 31.28 7.48
C ALA A 151 -4.78 31.09 8.99
N ALA A 152 -5.19 32.16 9.66
CA ALA A 152 -5.43 32.30 11.10
C ALA A 152 -4.20 32.64 11.98
N ARG A 153 -3.76 33.90 11.89
CA ARG A 153 -3.56 34.73 13.07
C ARG A 153 -4.46 35.96 12.95
N SER A 154 -5.63 35.87 13.56
CA SER A 154 -6.53 36.99 13.90
C SER A 154 -7.33 36.57 15.11
#